data_AF-A0AAU7A9Q0-F1
#
_entry.id   AF-A0AAU7A9Q0-F1
#
_cell.length_a   1.000
_cell.length_b   1.000
_cell.length_c   1.000
_cell.angle_alpha   90.00
_cell.angle_beta   90.00
_cell.angle_gamma   90.00
#
_symmetry.space_group_name_H-M   'P 1'
#
loop_
_entity.id
_entity.type
_entity.pdbx_description
1 polymer ?
#
loop_
_entity_poly.entity_id
_entity_poly.type
_entity_poly.pdbx_seq_one_letter_code
_entity_poly.pdbx_strand_id
1 'polypeptide(L)' 'MGQLDLRPGCIVLIAGFDDIPEHEFRIEEIYEEFVTGVALSGPFAGEYGEPDIEMIVKLISQGTTAQR' A
#
# COMPACT_ATOMS: atom_id res chain seq x y z
N MET A 1 -14.16 1.40 -13.66
CA MET A 1 -13.46 0.60 -12.63
C MET A 1 -13.47 1.44 -11.36
N GLY A 2 -13.92 0.89 -10.23
CA GLY A 2 -14.14 1.69 -9.02
C GLY A 2 -12.83 2.26 -8.51
N GLN A 3 -12.77 3.59 -8.36
CA GLN A 3 -11.64 4.27 -7.74
C GLN A 3 -11.50 3.76 -6.30
N LEU A 4 -10.34 3.18 -5.96
CA LEU A 4 -10.05 2.78 -4.59
C LEU A 4 -9.97 4.05 -3.74
N ASP A 5 -10.76 4.12 -2.68
CA ASP A 5 -10.71 5.22 -1.71
C ASP A 5 -9.48 5.00 -0.82
N LEU A 6 -8.31 5.38 -1.33
CA LEU A 6 -7.02 5.27 -0.66
C LEU A 6 -6.82 6.42 0.31
N ARG A 7 -6.36 6.10 1.52
CA ARG A 7 -6.09 7.05 2.60
C ARG A 7 -4.89 6.59 3.42
N PRO A 8 -4.15 7.50 4.06
CA PRO A 8 -3.18 7.13 5.09
C PRO A 8 -3.77 6.16 6.12
N GLY A 9 -3.02 5.12 6.45
CA GLY A 9 -3.41 4.01 7.32
C GLY A 9 -4.03 2.81 6.61
N CYS A 10 -4.42 2.95 5.34
CA CYS A 10 -4.92 1.81 4.55
C CYS A 10 -3.85 0.72 4.44
N ILE A 11 -4.30 -0.54 4.48
CA ILE A 11 -3.50 -1.70 4.10
C ILE A 11 -3.95 -2.13 2.71
N VAL A 12 -3.01 -2.18 1.77
CA VAL A 12 -3.23 -2.55 0.38
C VAL A 12 -2.38 -3.76 0.02
N LEU A 13 -2.77 -4.46 -1.03
CA LEU A 13 -1.97 -5.50 -1.68
C LEU A 13 -1.25 -4.88 -2.88
N ILE A 14 0.08 -4.95 -2.86
CA ILE A 14 0.94 -4.57 -3.98
C ILE A 14 1.12 -5.80 -4.89
N ALA A 15 0.97 -5.61 -6.20
CA ALA A 15 1.25 -6.62 -7.21
C ALA A 15 2.69 -7.15 -7.09
N GLY A 16 2.92 -8.41 -7.45
CA GLY A 16 4.28 -8.93 -7.60
C GLY A 16 4.98 -8.33 -8.81
N PHE A 17 6.29 -8.10 -8.70
CA PHE A 17 7.14 -7.53 -9.74
C PHE A 17 8.58 -8.03 -9.55
N ASP A 18 9.38 -8.17 -10.62
CA ASP A 18 10.81 -8.51 -10.53
C ASP A 18 11.17 -9.60 -9.50
N ASP A 19 10.51 -10.77 -9.60
CA ASP A 19 10.66 -11.92 -8.68
C ASP A 19 10.24 -11.67 -7.21
N ILE A 20 9.70 -10.49 -6.91
CA ILE A 20 9.09 -10.15 -5.62
C ILE A 20 7.61 -10.59 -5.66
N PRO A 21 7.17 -11.43 -4.70
CA PRO A 21 5.76 -11.81 -4.63
C PRO A 21 4.88 -10.62 -4.23
N GLU A 22 3.57 -10.77 -4.45
CA GLU A 22 2.59 -9.86 -3.87
C GLU A 22 2.79 -9.74 -2.36
N HIS A 23 2.64 -8.53 -1.84
CA HIS A 23 2.83 -8.26 -0.42
C HIS A 23 1.91 -7.14 0.06
N GLU A 24 1.66 -7.19 1.37
CA GLU A 24 0.83 -6.20 2.05
C GLU A 24 1.65 -4.96 2.35
N PHE A 25 1.04 -3.80 2.18
CA PHE A 25 1.69 -2.51 2.38
C PHE A 25 0.75 -1.57 3.12
N ARG A 26 1.26 -0.90 4.15
CA ARG A 26 0.52 0.12 4.90
C ARG A 26 0.90 1.50 4.38
N ILE A 27 -0.07 2.19 3.83
CA ILE A 27 0.09 3.56 3.32
C ILE A 27 0.27 4.53 4.49
N GLU A 28 1.27 5.38 4.42
CA GLU A 28 1.50 6.50 5.33
C GLU A 28 1.24 7.85 4.63
N GLU A 29 1.69 8.03 3.40
CA GLU A 29 1.41 9.22 2.58
C GLU A 29 0.98 8.86 1.16
N ILE A 30 0.25 9.76 0.51
CA ILE A 30 -0.28 9.60 -0.85
C ILE A 30 0.14 10.80 -1.68
N TYR A 31 0.78 10.54 -2.81
CA TYR A 31 1.16 11.52 -3.81
C TYR A 31 0.34 11.32 -5.09
N GLU A 32 0.59 12.12 -6.12
CA GLU A 32 -0.18 12.10 -7.36
C GLU A 32 -0.10 10.74 -8.08
N GLU A 33 1.06 10.06 -8.03
CA GLU A 33 1.34 8.85 -8.81
C GLU A 33 1.77 7.64 -7.96
N PHE A 34 2.22 7.86 -6.72
CA PHE A 34 2.73 6.82 -5.84
C PHE A 34 2.26 7.02 -4.40
N VAL A 35 2.41 5.98 -3.58
CA VAL A 35 2.18 6.03 -2.14
C VAL A 35 3.47 5.71 -1.42
N THR A 36 3.58 6.13 -0.16
CA THR A 36 4.69 5.75 0.70
C THR A 36 4.21 5.09 1.97
N GLY A 37 5.10 4.41 2.68
CA GLY A 37 4.78 3.71 3.91
C GLY A 37 5.60 2.44 4.09
N VAL A 38 5.04 1.46 4.78
CA VAL A 38 5.79 0.29 5.27
C VAL A 38 5.22 -1.01 4.71
N ALA A 39 6.07 -1.85 4.15
CA ALA A 39 5.72 -3.21 3.77
C ALA A 39 5.46 -4.06 5.03
N LEU A 40 4.32 -4.73 5.08
CA LEU A 40 3.89 -5.56 6.22
C LEU A 40 4.23 -7.04 6.02
N SER A 41 4.46 -7.46 4.77
CA SER A 41 4.78 -8.84 4.43
C SER A 41 5.75 -8.92 3.25
N GLY A 42 6.11 -10.15 2.85
CA GLY A 42 7.06 -10.38 1.77
C GLY A 42 8.52 -10.11 2.16
N PRO A 43 9.44 -10.08 1.18
CA PRO A 43 10.87 -9.92 1.44
C PRO A 43 11.26 -8.56 2.03
N PHE A 44 10.40 -7.55 1.91
CA PHE A 44 10.60 -6.20 2.42
C PHE A 44 9.85 -5.92 3.73
N ALA A 45 9.34 -6.94 4.42
CA ALA A 45 8.57 -6.74 5.64
C ALA A 45 9.35 -5.90 6.68
N GLY A 46 8.78 -4.76 7.09
CA GLY A 46 9.39 -3.78 7.99
C GLY A 46 10.13 -2.63 7.32
N GLU A 47 10.37 -2.71 6.01
CA GLU A 47 11.06 -1.68 5.24
C GLU A 47 10.10 -0.59 4.74
N TYR A 48 10.62 0.64 4.62
CA TYR A 48 9.90 1.75 4.00
C TYR A 48 10.02 1.69 2.48
N GLY A 49 8.93 1.97 1.77
CA GLY A 49 8.90 1.90 0.30
C GLY A 49 7.99 2.95 -0.32
N GLU A 50 8.09 3.05 -1.64
CA GLU A 50 7.40 4.06 -2.45
C GLU A 50 6.76 3.45 -3.71
N PRO A 51 5.84 2.46 -3.59
CA PRO A 51 5.26 1.82 -4.77
C PRO A 51 4.29 2.74 -5.53
N ASP A 52 4.26 2.59 -6.86
CA ASP A 52 3.30 3.28 -7.72
C ASP A 52 1.86 2.87 -7.37
N ILE A 53 0.92 3.81 -7.47
CA ILE A 53 -0.50 3.54 -7.20
C ILE A 53 -1.05 2.47 -8.15
N GLU A 54 -0.53 2.40 -9.38
CA GLU A 54 -0.92 1.40 -10.37
C GLU A 54 -0.58 -0.04 -9.96
N MET A 55 0.37 -0.22 -9.04
CA MET A 55 0.72 -1.54 -8.49
C MET A 55 -0.28 -2.01 -7.42
N ILE A 56 -1.17 -1.15 -6.93
CA ILE A 56 -2.18 -1.50 -5.93
C ILE A 56 -3.31 -2.29 -6.62
N VAL A 57 -3.36 -3.59 -6.34
CA VAL A 57 -4.38 -4.47 -6.93
C VAL A 57 -5.61 -4.63 -6.05
N LYS A 58 -5.48 -4.37 -4.75
CA LYS A 58 -6.58 -4.55 -3.80
C LYS A 58 -6.40 -3.72 -2.53
N LEU A 59 -7.50 -3.15 -2.03
CA LEU A 59 -7.57 -2.66 -0.66
C LEU A 59 -7.94 -3.80 0.29
N ILE A 60 -7.12 -4.02 1.32
CA ILE A 60 -7.32 -5.06 2.34
C ILE A 60 -8.06 -4.48 3.55
N SER A 61 -7.64 -3.29 4.01
CA SER A 61 -8.24 -2.60 5.16
C SER A 61 -8.15 -1.09 4.98
N GLN A 62 -9.20 -0.37 5.37
CA GLN A 62 -9.26 1.10 5.33
C GLN A 62 -8.37 1.78 6.39
N GLY A 63 -7.74 1.00 7.27
CA GLY A 63 -7.05 1.52 8.45
C GLY A 63 -8.04 2.08 9.47
N THR A 64 -7.64 2.13 10.73
CA THR A 64 -8.42 2.89 11.71
C THR A 64 -8.08 4.35 11.53
N THR A 65 -8.99 5.14 10.95
CA THR A 65 -8.95 6.59 11.08
C THR A 65 -9.18 6.90 12.56
N ALA A 66 -8.12 6.93 13.35
CA ALA A 66 -8.15 7.61 14.64
C ALA A 66 -8.22 9.11 14.32
N GLN A 67 -9.41 9.58 13.92
CA GLN A 67 -9.72 10.99 14.00
C GLN A 67 -9.59 11.37 15.48
N ARG A 68 -8.56 12.15 15.80
CA ARG A 68 -8.47 12.92 17.03
C ARG A 68 -8.40 14.38 16.67
#